data_AF-A0A9Q0UWQ0-F1
#
_entry.id   AF-A0A9Q0UWQ0-F1
#
_cell.length_a   1.000
_cell.length_b   1.000
_cell.length_c   1.000
_cell.angle_alpha   90.00
_cell.angle_beta   90.00
_cell.angle_gamma   90.00
#
_symmetry.space_group_name_H-M   'P 1'
#
loop_
_entity.id
_entity.type
_entity.pdbx_description
1 polymer ?
#
loop_
_entity_poly.entity_id
_entity_poly.type
_entity_poly.pdbx_seq_one_letter_code
_entity_poly.pdbx_strand_id
1 'polypeptide(L)'
;MRLQFLSSERRRPDQFTVLVRNVPPDPDESVSELVEHFFLVNHPNHYLTHQVLCNANNLASMVKKKEVMQNWLDYYRFKYSRNRSQRPQTRTGYLGLWGAKVDALDYYVSEIEKMSKEIAEEREEVLNDPNRIMPAAFVSFKSRWGAAVCAQTQQSRNPTLWLTEWAPEPRDVYWENLAIPYVSLSVRRLIIGVSFFFLAFFFMIPIAFVQSLASIEGIEKSLPFLKPVIEVEFIKSVVQGFLPGIALKLFLILLPTILMMMSKFEGFTSLSSLERRSAMRYYIFIIINVFLGSILTGAAFEQLDSFINQSAKFLETIGVAIPMKATFFITYIMVDGWAGVAGEVLMLKPLIIYHLKNFFLVKTEKDRQEAMDAGSLGFNTGEPRIQLYFLLGLVYAPVTPILLPFIVMFFGFAYVVYRHQIINVYSQEYESGAAFWPAVHGRVITALVIAQLLMMGLLSTKQASSSTPFLIALPVLTIWFHVFCNGRYKSAFVKYPLQEAMMKDSLEQASSPNFNLKPYLEKAYVHPVFKGDENDDDCERCLSENQEADAENVLVPTRRQSQRNSPAVSQAASPSLSEEVRTVER
;
A
#
# COMPACT_ATOMS: atom_id res chain seq x y z
N MET A 1 -7.02 -11.88 -19.19
CA MET A 1 -7.21 -12.09 -17.73
C MET A 1 -7.74 -10.84 -17.05
N ARG A 2 -6.96 -9.79 -16.73
CA ARG A 2 -7.47 -8.59 -16.01
C ARG A 2 -8.75 -7.99 -16.63
N LEU A 3 -8.75 -7.68 -17.93
CA LEU A 3 -9.92 -7.10 -18.59
C LEU A 3 -11.16 -8.01 -18.51
N GLN A 4 -10.96 -9.31 -18.75
CA GLN A 4 -12.02 -10.32 -18.62
C GLN A 4 -12.55 -10.45 -17.18
N PHE A 5 -11.67 -10.34 -16.19
CA PHE A 5 -12.08 -10.30 -14.79
C PHE A 5 -12.96 -9.08 -14.53
N LEU A 6 -12.50 -7.88 -14.91
CA LEU A 6 -13.25 -6.62 -14.72
C LEU A 6 -14.59 -6.61 -15.46
N SER A 7 -14.68 -7.23 -16.64
CA SER A 7 -15.96 -7.34 -17.37
C SER A 7 -16.95 -8.28 -16.67
N SER A 8 -16.46 -9.36 -16.07
CA SER A 8 -17.29 -10.36 -15.34
C SER A 8 -17.57 -10.01 -13.87
N GLU A 9 -16.82 -9.04 -13.32
CA GLU A 9 -16.91 -8.67 -11.91
C GLU A 9 -18.29 -8.11 -11.56
N ARG A 10 -18.80 -8.46 -10.38
CA ARG A 10 -20.08 -7.96 -9.87
C ARG A 10 -20.06 -6.44 -9.67
N ARG A 11 -21.26 -5.88 -9.49
CA ARG A 11 -21.44 -4.48 -9.10
C ARG A 11 -20.72 -4.22 -7.78
N ARG A 12 -19.87 -3.19 -7.78
CA ARG A 12 -19.20 -2.67 -6.59
C ARG A 12 -19.19 -1.14 -6.68
N PRO A 13 -19.20 -0.41 -5.55
CA PRO A 13 -19.34 1.04 -5.55
C PRO A 13 -18.11 1.77 -6.12
N ASP A 14 -16.92 1.17 -6.08
CA ASP A 14 -15.68 1.70 -6.67
C ASP A 14 -15.77 1.90 -8.18
N GLN A 15 -16.59 1.11 -8.88
CA GLN A 15 -16.77 1.21 -10.33
C GLN A 15 -17.53 2.49 -10.74
N PHE A 16 -18.27 3.11 -9.82
CA PHE A 16 -19.10 4.29 -10.06
C PHE A 16 -18.59 5.55 -9.36
N THR A 17 -17.54 5.42 -8.53
CA THR A 17 -17.14 6.47 -7.60
C THR A 17 -15.73 6.94 -7.89
N VAL A 18 -15.54 8.26 -7.82
CA VAL A 18 -14.26 8.94 -8.00
C VAL A 18 -13.92 9.69 -6.72
N LEU A 19 -12.70 9.51 -6.22
CA LEU A 19 -12.17 10.31 -5.11
C LEU A 19 -11.67 11.64 -5.69
N VAL A 20 -12.30 12.73 -5.25
CA VAL A 20 -11.92 14.10 -5.59
C VAL A 20 -11.12 14.67 -4.43
N ARG A 21 -9.91 15.17 -4.70
CA ARG A 21 -9.02 15.79 -3.71
C ARG A 21 -8.65 17.21 -4.07
N ASN A 22 -8.33 17.99 -3.04
CA ASN A 22 -7.87 19.36 -3.15
C ASN A 22 -8.91 20.25 -3.86
N VAL A 23 -10.15 20.19 -3.36
CA VAL A 23 -11.21 21.13 -3.71
C VAL A 23 -10.76 22.54 -3.29
N PRO A 24 -10.84 23.56 -4.16
CA PRO A 24 -10.43 24.91 -3.79
C PRO A 24 -11.32 25.45 -2.66
N PRO A 25 -10.76 26.16 -1.67
CA PRO A 25 -11.57 26.83 -0.67
C PRO A 25 -12.34 28.00 -1.30
N ASP A 26 -13.61 28.16 -0.94
CA ASP A 26 -14.42 29.33 -1.26
C ASP A 26 -14.96 29.93 0.07
N PRO A 27 -14.96 31.26 0.24
CA PRO A 27 -15.49 31.89 1.45
C PRO A 27 -17.03 31.83 1.56
N ASP A 28 -17.74 31.67 0.45
CA ASP A 28 -19.19 31.82 0.38
C ASP A 28 -19.93 30.47 0.40
N GLU A 29 -19.27 29.40 -0.09
CA GLU A 29 -19.83 28.07 -0.34
C GLU A 29 -19.07 26.99 0.44
N SER A 30 -19.81 26.02 0.98
CA SER A 30 -19.23 24.83 1.61
C SER A 30 -18.59 23.90 0.58
N VAL A 31 -17.72 22.98 1.03
CA VAL A 31 -17.13 21.95 0.15
C VAL A 31 -18.22 21.11 -0.53
N SER A 32 -19.33 20.82 0.15
CA SER A 32 -20.45 20.07 -0.41
C SER A 32 -21.12 20.80 -1.57
N GLU A 33 -21.49 22.07 -1.36
CA GLU A 33 -22.10 22.93 -2.39
C GLU A 33 -21.17 23.14 -3.58
N LEU A 34 -19.88 23.34 -3.33
CA LEU A 34 -18.87 23.48 -4.39
C LEU A 34 -18.76 22.23 -5.25
N VAL A 35 -18.72 21.05 -4.63
CA VAL A 35 -18.65 19.76 -5.33
C VAL A 35 -19.92 19.56 -6.14
N GLU A 36 -21.08 19.75 -5.53
CA GLU A 36 -22.37 19.61 -6.21
C GLU A 36 -22.47 20.55 -7.43
N HIS A 37 -22.22 21.84 -7.25
CA HIS A 37 -22.25 22.81 -8.33
C HIS A 37 -21.24 22.47 -9.43
N PHE A 38 -20.01 22.11 -9.08
CA PHE A 38 -18.97 21.76 -10.04
C PHE A 38 -19.38 20.56 -10.91
N PHE A 39 -19.92 19.49 -10.31
CA PHE A 39 -20.28 18.28 -11.04
C PHE A 39 -21.63 18.38 -11.76
N LEU A 40 -22.59 19.17 -11.27
CA LEU A 40 -23.81 19.47 -12.00
C LEU A 40 -23.53 20.28 -13.28
N VAL A 41 -22.59 21.22 -13.24
CA VAL A 41 -22.24 22.03 -14.41
C VAL A 41 -21.39 21.25 -15.42
N ASN A 42 -20.37 20.54 -14.95
CA ASN A 42 -19.41 19.88 -15.85
C ASN A 42 -19.82 18.45 -16.24
N HIS A 43 -20.65 17.77 -15.45
CA HIS A 43 -21.11 16.39 -15.66
C HIS A 43 -22.64 16.21 -15.46
N PRO A 44 -23.50 17.07 -16.06
CA PRO A 44 -24.92 17.22 -15.70
C PRO A 44 -25.75 15.93 -15.77
N ASN A 45 -25.49 15.08 -16.79
CA ASN A 45 -26.28 13.88 -17.03
C ASN A 45 -25.75 12.64 -16.29
N HIS A 46 -24.56 12.71 -15.71
CA HIS A 46 -23.88 11.56 -15.12
C HIS A 46 -23.70 11.69 -13.62
N TYR A 47 -23.66 12.90 -13.07
CA TYR A 47 -23.60 13.12 -11.63
C TYR A 47 -24.82 12.49 -10.92
N LEU A 48 -24.59 11.82 -9.78
CA LEU A 48 -25.63 11.17 -8.99
C LEU A 48 -25.69 11.70 -7.56
N THR A 49 -24.58 11.60 -6.83
CA THR A 49 -24.47 12.06 -5.44
C THR A 49 -23.00 12.22 -5.08
N HIS A 50 -22.72 12.85 -3.94
CA HIS A 50 -21.38 12.93 -3.38
C HIS A 50 -21.40 12.76 -1.86
N GLN A 51 -20.31 12.24 -1.31
CA GLN A 51 -20.07 12.14 0.12
C GLN A 51 -18.82 12.92 0.46
N VAL A 52 -18.97 13.99 1.25
CA VAL A 52 -17.84 14.79 1.72
C VAL A 52 -17.07 14.04 2.81
N LEU A 53 -15.75 14.23 2.84
CA LEU A 53 -14.87 13.64 3.83
C LEU A 53 -14.78 14.49 5.10
N CYS A 54 -15.04 13.87 6.24
CA CYS A 54 -14.87 14.49 7.55
C CYS A 54 -13.65 13.91 8.27
N ASN A 55 -12.92 14.74 9.01
CA ASN A 55 -11.84 14.31 9.88
C ASN A 55 -12.37 13.66 11.15
N ALA A 56 -12.67 12.36 11.06
CA ALA A 56 -13.18 11.54 12.16
C ALA A 56 -12.08 10.75 12.90
N ASN A 57 -10.81 11.13 12.78
CA ASN A 57 -9.68 10.35 13.35
C ASN A 57 -9.75 10.23 14.88
N ASN A 58 -10.10 11.32 15.57
CA ASN A 58 -10.25 11.32 17.03
C ASN A 58 -11.43 10.44 17.45
N LEU A 59 -12.59 10.65 16.82
CA LEU A 59 -13.81 9.86 17.02
C LEU A 59 -13.55 8.35 16.79
N ALA A 60 -12.86 7.98 15.71
CA ALA A 60 -12.48 6.60 15.43
C ALA A 60 -11.62 5.99 16.53
N SER A 61 -10.68 6.77 17.08
CA SER A 61 -9.84 6.33 18.20
C SER A 61 -10.65 6.11 19.48
N MET A 62 -11.69 6.92 19.73
CA MET A 62 -12.58 6.79 20.88
C MET A 62 -13.51 5.59 20.75
N VAL A 63 -14.11 5.38 19.57
CA VAL A 63 -14.95 4.20 19.29
C VAL A 63 -14.17 2.90 19.47
N LYS A 64 -12.93 2.84 18.94
CA LYS A 64 -12.05 1.69 19.14
C LYS A 64 -11.73 1.43 20.62
N LYS A 65 -11.56 2.48 21.43
CA LYS A 65 -11.38 2.33 22.89
C LYS A 65 -12.65 1.82 23.56
N LYS A 66 -13.82 2.31 23.15
CA LYS A 66 -15.13 1.84 23.66
C LYS A 66 -15.35 0.36 23.36
N GLU A 67 -15.06 -0.12 22.15
CA GLU A 67 -15.14 -1.54 21.79
C GLU A 67 -14.26 -2.42 22.70
N VAL A 68 -13.02 -1.99 22.97
CA VAL A 68 -12.14 -2.70 23.91
C VAL A 68 -12.75 -2.78 25.31
N MET A 69 -13.36 -1.70 25.81
CA MET A 69 -14.03 -1.70 27.12
C MET A 69 -15.30 -2.56 27.12
N GLN A 70 -16.05 -2.57 26.02
CA GLN A 70 -17.22 -3.43 25.85
C GLN A 70 -16.83 -4.91 25.97
N ASN A 71 -15.73 -5.32 25.34
CA ASN A 71 -15.20 -6.69 25.43
C ASN A 71 -14.82 -7.05 26.88
N TRP A 72 -14.27 -6.11 27.65
CA TRP A 72 -14.02 -6.29 29.09
C TRP A 72 -15.31 -6.43 29.90
N LEU A 73 -16.33 -5.63 29.61
CA LEU A 73 -17.62 -5.73 30.27
C LEU A 73 -18.28 -7.09 30.01
N ASP A 74 -18.28 -7.56 28.77
CA ASP A 74 -18.85 -8.86 28.41
C ASP A 74 -18.08 -10.00 29.09
N TYR A 75 -16.75 -9.91 29.20
CA TYR A 75 -15.97 -10.85 30.02
C TYR A 75 -16.44 -10.96 31.46
N TYR A 76 -16.60 -9.83 32.14
CA TYR A 76 -16.99 -9.84 33.55
C TYR A 76 -18.44 -10.31 33.71
N ARG A 77 -19.32 -10.02 32.75
CA ARG A 77 -20.67 -10.60 32.69
C ARG A 77 -20.62 -12.12 32.57
N PHE A 78 -19.81 -12.67 31.67
CA PHE A 78 -19.64 -14.12 31.53
C PHE A 78 -19.00 -14.77 32.77
N LYS A 79 -18.06 -14.09 33.42
CA LYS A 79 -17.44 -14.56 34.67
C LYS A 79 -18.47 -14.62 35.81
N TYR A 80 -19.32 -13.61 35.92
CA TYR A 80 -20.40 -13.55 36.91
C TYR A 80 -21.52 -14.56 36.62
N SER A 81 -21.88 -14.77 35.34
CA SER A 81 -22.91 -15.75 34.97
C SER A 81 -22.50 -17.19 35.31
N ARG A 82 -21.21 -17.52 35.18
CA ARG A 82 -20.64 -18.83 35.60
C ARG A 82 -20.58 -19.01 37.11
N ASN A 83 -20.34 -17.94 37.87
CA ASN A 83 -20.28 -17.99 39.32
C ASN A 83 -21.03 -16.82 39.97
N ARG A 84 -22.34 -17.00 40.20
CA ARG A 84 -23.23 -15.96 40.76
C ARG A 84 -22.94 -15.61 42.22
N SER A 85 -22.13 -16.42 42.91
CA SER A 85 -21.87 -16.25 44.35
C SER A 85 -20.98 -15.04 44.69
N GLN A 86 -20.13 -14.60 43.75
CA GLN A 86 -19.20 -13.48 43.98
C GLN A 86 -19.22 -12.51 42.80
N ARG A 87 -19.44 -11.22 43.08
CA ARG A 87 -19.32 -10.17 42.07
C ARG A 87 -17.85 -9.94 41.72
N PRO A 88 -17.49 -9.85 40.43
CA PRO A 88 -16.11 -9.67 40.01
C PRO A 88 -15.61 -8.26 40.37
N GLN A 89 -14.40 -8.18 40.92
CA GLN A 89 -13.74 -6.91 41.21
C GLN A 89 -12.61 -6.63 40.23
N THR A 90 -12.41 -5.35 39.90
CA THR A 90 -11.26 -4.85 39.13
C THR A 90 -10.59 -3.71 39.91
N ARG A 91 -9.39 -3.29 39.47
CA ARG A 91 -8.77 -2.05 39.96
C ARG A 91 -8.82 -0.98 38.88
N THR A 92 -8.89 0.28 39.31
CA THR A 92 -9.07 1.44 38.41
C THR A 92 -7.82 1.85 37.61
N GLY A 93 -6.63 1.40 37.99
CA GLY A 93 -5.37 1.76 37.34
C GLY A 93 -5.07 0.97 36.07
N TYR A 94 -3.95 1.30 35.42
CA TYR A 94 -3.53 0.71 34.15
C TYR A 94 -3.52 -0.83 34.19
N LEU A 95 -4.24 -1.46 33.25
CA LEU A 95 -4.44 -2.92 33.15
C LEU A 95 -4.96 -3.60 34.43
N GLY A 96 -5.62 -2.84 35.33
CA GLY A 96 -6.15 -3.38 36.59
C GLY A 96 -5.08 -3.69 37.65
N LEU A 97 -3.86 -3.17 37.50
CA LEU A 97 -2.73 -3.48 38.39
C LEU A 97 -2.69 -2.59 39.64
N TRP A 98 -3.11 -1.32 39.53
CA TRP A 98 -2.99 -0.29 40.56
C TRP A 98 -4.37 0.35 40.82
N GLY A 99 -4.53 1.10 41.93
CA GLY A 99 -5.78 1.82 42.23
C GLY A 99 -6.76 1.06 43.14
N ALA A 100 -7.90 1.70 43.39
CA ALA A 100 -8.93 1.18 44.29
C ALA A 100 -9.62 -0.05 43.70
N LYS A 101 -9.95 -1.04 44.54
CA LYS A 101 -10.76 -2.19 44.14
C LYS A 101 -12.22 -1.76 44.04
N VAL A 102 -12.80 -1.93 42.86
CA VAL A 102 -14.20 -1.58 42.55
C VAL A 102 -14.91 -2.77 41.92
N ASP A 103 -16.24 -2.77 41.95
CA ASP A 103 -17.04 -3.73 41.19
C ASP A 103 -16.77 -3.53 39.69
N ALA A 104 -16.34 -4.60 39.02
CA ALA A 104 -15.95 -4.52 37.61
C ALA A 104 -17.15 -4.23 36.71
N LEU A 105 -18.32 -4.80 37.00
CA LEU A 105 -19.50 -4.61 36.16
C LEU A 105 -19.96 -3.15 36.21
N ASP A 106 -20.13 -2.61 37.42
CA ASP A 106 -20.60 -1.24 37.60
C ASP A 106 -19.57 -0.22 37.10
N TYR A 107 -18.27 -0.51 37.25
CA TYR A 107 -17.18 0.31 36.70
C TYR A 107 -17.20 0.37 35.16
N TYR A 108 -17.19 -0.78 34.47
CA TYR A 108 -17.18 -0.76 33.00
C TYR A 108 -18.50 -0.23 32.43
N VAL A 109 -19.65 -0.49 33.06
CA VAL A 109 -20.94 0.09 32.64
C VAL A 109 -20.87 1.62 32.72
N SER A 110 -20.43 2.18 33.84
CA SER A 110 -20.33 3.63 34.01
C SER A 110 -19.30 4.26 33.07
N GLU A 111 -18.16 3.63 32.85
CA GLU A 111 -17.14 4.15 31.93
C GLU A 111 -17.60 4.07 30.46
N ILE A 112 -18.31 3.01 30.06
CA ILE A 112 -18.91 2.90 28.73
C ILE A 112 -20.02 3.92 28.54
N GLU A 113 -20.84 4.17 29.56
CA GLU A 113 -21.87 5.21 29.49
C GLU A 113 -21.23 6.59 29.34
N LYS A 114 -20.18 6.89 30.12
CA LYS A 114 -19.40 8.13 30.01
C LYS A 114 -18.78 8.29 28.62
N MET A 115 -18.06 7.28 28.13
CA MET A 115 -17.48 7.32 26.77
C MET A 115 -18.56 7.40 25.68
N SER A 116 -19.73 6.80 25.89
CA SER A 116 -20.82 6.91 24.92
C SER A 116 -21.36 8.32 24.83
N LYS A 117 -21.42 9.06 25.95
CA LYS A 117 -21.74 10.48 25.97
C LYS A 117 -20.66 11.30 25.25
N GLU A 118 -19.38 11.10 25.59
CA GLU A 118 -18.25 11.78 24.93
C GLU A 118 -18.21 11.49 23.41
N ILE A 119 -18.50 10.26 22.99
CA ILE A 119 -18.56 9.87 21.57
C ILE A 119 -19.76 10.53 20.86
N ALA A 120 -20.91 10.63 21.53
CA ALA A 120 -22.07 11.31 20.97
C ALA A 120 -21.80 12.82 20.79
N GLU A 121 -21.19 13.46 21.80
CA GLU A 121 -20.77 14.86 21.76
C GLU A 121 -19.74 15.11 20.63
N GLU A 122 -18.68 14.30 20.55
CA GLU A 122 -17.68 14.42 19.46
C GLU A 122 -18.33 14.14 18.09
N ARG A 123 -19.26 13.19 17.99
CA ARG A 123 -19.96 12.91 16.74
C ARG A 123 -20.75 14.13 16.27
N GLU A 124 -21.48 14.79 17.17
CA GLU A 124 -22.20 16.02 16.84
C GLU A 124 -21.22 17.15 16.47
N GLU A 125 -20.11 17.29 17.19
CA GLU A 125 -19.07 18.28 16.87
C GLU A 125 -18.49 18.04 15.46
N VAL A 126 -18.13 16.80 15.12
CA VAL A 126 -17.54 16.45 13.82
C VAL A 126 -18.49 16.68 12.65
N LEU A 127 -19.80 16.50 12.85
CA LEU A 127 -20.81 16.73 11.81
C LEU A 127 -21.13 18.23 11.65
N ASN A 128 -21.06 19.00 12.73
CA ASN A 128 -21.45 20.41 12.74
C ASN A 128 -20.26 21.37 12.52
N ASP A 129 -19.01 20.96 12.80
CA ASP A 129 -17.83 21.82 12.66
C ASP A 129 -17.32 21.85 11.21
N PRO A 130 -17.43 23.00 10.50
CA PRO A 130 -16.96 23.12 9.14
C PRO A 130 -15.43 22.96 9.02
N ASN A 131 -14.67 23.18 10.10
CA ASN A 131 -13.20 23.02 10.08
C ASN A 131 -12.77 21.55 10.05
N ARG A 132 -13.66 20.62 10.43
CA ARG A 132 -13.41 19.17 10.35
C ARG A 132 -13.70 18.63 8.95
N ILE A 133 -14.34 19.40 8.08
CA ILE A 133 -14.61 19.03 6.70
C ILE A 133 -13.33 19.17 5.89
N MET A 134 -12.91 18.08 5.26
CA MET A 134 -11.74 18.07 4.40
C MET A 134 -12.10 18.58 2.99
N PRO A 135 -11.19 19.26 2.28
CA PRO A 135 -11.39 19.65 0.87
C PRO A 135 -11.25 18.43 -0.07
N ALA A 136 -12.03 17.39 0.18
CA ALA A 136 -12.06 16.14 -0.55
C ALA A 136 -13.43 15.46 -0.39
N ALA A 137 -13.86 14.75 -1.43
CA ALA A 137 -15.16 14.08 -1.47
C ALA A 137 -15.10 12.83 -2.36
N PHE A 138 -15.95 11.86 -2.06
CA PHE A 138 -16.27 10.76 -2.96
C PHE A 138 -17.45 11.19 -3.84
N VAL A 139 -17.26 11.21 -5.16
CA VAL A 139 -18.30 11.62 -6.11
C VAL A 139 -18.75 10.40 -6.91
N SER A 140 -20.04 10.12 -6.84
CA SER A 140 -20.68 8.96 -7.44
C SER A 140 -21.43 9.35 -8.71
N PHE A 141 -21.34 8.49 -9.73
CA PHE A 141 -21.95 8.69 -11.04
C PHE A 141 -23.03 7.64 -11.32
N LYS A 142 -23.99 8.00 -12.17
CA LYS A 142 -25.08 7.12 -12.65
C LYS A 142 -24.57 5.94 -13.48
N SER A 143 -23.40 6.07 -14.10
CA SER A 143 -22.81 5.07 -14.98
C SER A 143 -21.31 4.93 -14.74
N ARG A 144 -20.75 3.73 -14.99
CA ARG A 144 -19.30 3.50 -14.94
C ARG A 144 -18.59 4.30 -16.02
N TRP A 145 -19.25 4.51 -17.15
CA TRP A 145 -18.73 5.38 -18.20
C TRP A 145 -18.48 6.80 -17.68
N GLY A 146 -19.43 7.39 -16.94
CA GLY A 146 -19.28 8.73 -16.36
C GLY A 146 -18.13 8.81 -15.36
N ALA A 147 -18.04 7.83 -14.46
CA ALA A 147 -16.92 7.71 -13.53
C ALA A 147 -15.57 7.55 -14.25
N ALA A 148 -15.52 6.75 -15.31
CA ALA A 148 -14.32 6.51 -16.09
C ALA A 148 -13.82 7.76 -16.84
N VAL A 149 -14.74 8.58 -17.35
CA VAL A 149 -14.41 9.87 -17.96
C VAL A 149 -13.87 10.83 -16.90
N CYS A 150 -14.55 10.97 -15.77
CA CYS A 150 -14.13 11.84 -14.67
C CYS A 150 -12.73 11.47 -14.14
N ALA A 151 -12.49 10.20 -13.79
CA ALA A 151 -11.23 9.74 -13.20
C ALA A 151 -10.02 9.84 -14.13
N GLN A 152 -10.21 9.95 -15.45
CA GLN A 152 -9.13 9.92 -16.45
C GLN A 152 -8.89 11.28 -17.13
N THR A 153 -9.67 12.32 -16.80
CA THR A 153 -9.59 13.64 -17.43
C THR A 153 -9.15 14.71 -16.44
N GLN A 154 -8.46 15.73 -16.96
CA GLN A 154 -8.10 16.91 -16.18
C GLN A 154 -9.33 17.80 -16.00
N GLN A 155 -9.74 18.05 -14.75
CA GLN A 155 -10.99 18.76 -14.46
C GLN A 155 -10.89 20.28 -14.53
N SER A 156 -9.74 20.85 -14.15
CA SER A 156 -9.56 22.31 -14.06
C SER A 156 -8.27 22.80 -14.72
N ARG A 157 -8.17 24.11 -14.98
CA ARG A 157 -6.95 24.74 -15.54
C ARG A 157 -5.71 24.50 -14.66
N ASN A 158 -5.89 24.44 -13.34
CA ASN A 158 -4.80 24.19 -12.42
C ASN A 158 -4.64 22.67 -12.21
N PRO A 159 -3.50 22.06 -12.56
CA PRO A 159 -3.28 20.62 -12.41
C PRO A 159 -3.21 20.15 -10.96
N THR A 160 -3.21 21.03 -9.96
CA THR A 160 -3.20 20.66 -8.54
C THR A 160 -4.57 20.74 -7.88
N LEU A 161 -5.60 21.28 -8.54
CA LEU A 161 -6.95 21.45 -8.00
C LEU A 161 -7.93 20.49 -8.67
N TRP A 162 -8.97 20.08 -7.95
CA TRP A 162 -9.99 19.13 -8.45
C TRP A 162 -9.34 17.83 -8.96
N LEU A 163 -8.45 17.27 -8.14
CA LEU A 163 -7.70 16.06 -8.49
C LEU A 163 -8.62 14.85 -8.39
N THR A 164 -8.86 14.20 -9.51
CA THR A 164 -9.72 13.01 -9.61
C THR A 164 -8.88 11.75 -9.69
N GLU A 165 -9.14 10.81 -8.78
CA GLU A 165 -8.56 9.47 -8.77
C GLU A 165 -9.69 8.45 -8.62
N TRP A 166 -9.53 7.25 -9.17
CA TRP A 166 -10.49 6.16 -8.90
C TRP A 166 -10.63 5.96 -7.39
N ALA A 167 -11.86 5.95 -6.88
CA ALA A 167 -12.07 5.63 -5.48
C ALA A 167 -11.69 4.16 -5.26
N PRO A 168 -10.87 3.83 -4.24
CA PRO A 168 -10.67 2.44 -3.86
C PRO A 168 -11.99 1.86 -3.34
N GLU A 169 -12.09 0.53 -3.29
CA GLU A 169 -13.24 -0.13 -2.67
C GLU A 169 -13.41 0.34 -1.20
N PRO A 170 -14.63 0.51 -0.66
CA PRO A 170 -14.81 1.01 0.70
C PRO A 170 -14.00 0.28 1.79
N ARG A 171 -13.75 -1.03 1.64
CA ARG A 171 -12.88 -1.82 2.53
C ARG A 171 -11.38 -1.59 2.32
N ASP A 172 -10.98 -1.16 1.12
CA ASP A 172 -9.60 -0.81 0.77
C ASP A 172 -9.25 0.63 1.16
N VAL A 173 -10.23 1.47 1.48
CA VAL A 173 -10.01 2.86 1.93
C VAL A 173 -9.27 2.87 3.28
N TYR A 174 -8.11 3.52 3.32
CA TYR A 174 -7.38 3.81 4.55
C TYR A 174 -7.78 5.21 5.08
N TRP A 175 -8.83 5.23 5.90
CA TRP A 175 -9.51 6.45 6.36
C TRP A 175 -8.61 7.46 7.08
N GLU A 176 -7.67 6.99 7.90
CA GLU A 176 -6.79 7.86 8.70
C GLU A 176 -5.99 8.85 7.84
N ASN A 177 -5.63 8.46 6.61
CA ASN A 177 -4.83 9.26 5.69
C ASN A 177 -5.65 10.24 4.83
N LEU A 178 -6.98 10.11 4.80
CA LEU A 178 -7.84 11.02 4.04
C LEU A 178 -7.90 12.42 4.68
N ALA A 179 -7.64 12.52 5.99
CA ALA A 179 -7.56 13.77 6.72
C ALA A 179 -6.25 14.56 6.48
N ILE A 180 -5.34 14.06 5.63
CA ILE A 180 -4.06 14.73 5.38
C ILE A 180 -4.23 15.78 4.26
N PRO A 181 -3.87 17.05 4.49
CA PRO A 181 -3.96 18.07 3.45
C PRO A 181 -2.99 17.79 2.31
N TYR A 182 -3.45 17.96 1.07
CA TYR A 182 -2.72 17.60 -0.14
C TYR A 182 -1.32 18.23 -0.21
N VAL A 183 -1.21 19.51 0.15
CA VAL A 183 0.07 20.26 0.15
C VAL A 183 1.14 19.64 1.06
N SER A 184 0.74 19.00 2.17
CA SER A 184 1.67 18.38 3.11
C SER A 184 2.24 17.04 2.61
N LEU A 185 1.61 16.41 1.61
CA LEU A 185 2.02 15.11 1.09
C LEU A 185 3.43 15.16 0.49
N SER A 186 3.79 16.25 -0.19
CA SER A 186 5.13 16.41 -0.78
C SER A 186 6.22 16.44 0.29
N VAL A 187 6.00 17.17 1.39
CA VAL A 187 6.95 17.25 2.51
C VAL A 187 7.06 15.91 3.21
N ARG A 188 5.93 15.23 3.48
CA ARG A 188 5.93 13.89 4.10
C ARG A 188 6.70 12.87 3.26
N ARG A 189 6.51 12.87 1.94
CA ARG A 189 7.24 11.98 1.01
C ARG A 189 8.73 12.29 0.99
N LEU A 190 9.13 13.57 1.08
CA LEU A 190 10.53 13.96 1.17
C LEU A 190 11.16 13.45 2.48
N ILE A 191 10.50 13.67 3.62
CA ILE A 191 10.95 13.18 4.94
C ILE A 191 11.16 11.68 4.90
N ILE A 192 10.18 10.91 4.41
CA ILE A 192 10.30 9.45 4.32
C ILE A 192 11.38 9.03 3.31
N GLY A 193 11.59 9.76 2.23
CA GLY A 193 12.70 9.53 1.31
C GLY A 193 14.06 9.62 2.00
N VAL A 194 14.26 10.68 2.80
CA VAL A 194 15.49 10.88 3.59
C VAL A 194 15.62 9.82 4.70
N SER A 195 14.53 9.52 5.43
CA SER A 195 14.54 8.47 6.46
C SER A 195 14.84 7.09 5.87
N PHE A 196 14.33 6.79 4.68
CA PHE A 196 14.61 5.53 3.98
C PHE A 196 16.09 5.43 3.55
N PHE A 197 16.69 6.54 3.11
CA PHE A 197 18.13 6.58 2.83
C PHE A 197 18.95 6.24 4.08
N PHE A 198 18.67 6.88 5.23
CA PHE A 198 19.36 6.56 6.48
C PHE A 198 19.11 5.13 6.94
N LEU A 199 17.88 4.62 6.80
CA LEU A 199 17.57 3.23 7.09
C LEU A 199 18.45 2.30 6.27
N ALA A 200 18.54 2.49 4.94
CA ALA A 200 19.40 1.68 4.09
C ALA A 200 20.89 1.83 4.46
N PHE A 201 21.36 3.06 4.72
CA PHE A 201 22.75 3.31 5.07
C PHE A 201 23.17 2.62 6.37
N PHE A 202 22.41 2.80 7.45
CA PHE A 202 22.75 2.19 8.74
C PHE A 202 22.54 0.67 8.75
N PHE A 203 21.66 0.13 7.89
CA PHE A 203 21.48 -1.30 7.78
C PHE A 203 22.64 -2.03 7.11
N MET A 204 23.58 -1.32 6.49
CA MET A 204 24.84 -1.91 6.03
C MET A 204 25.66 -2.51 7.19
N ILE A 205 25.50 -2.01 8.42
CA ILE A 205 26.22 -2.51 9.62
C ILE A 205 25.79 -3.97 9.95
N PRO A 206 24.48 -4.27 10.14
CA PRO A 206 24.01 -5.66 10.26
C PRO A 206 24.42 -6.56 9.09
N ILE A 207 24.38 -6.04 7.85
CA ILE A 207 24.81 -6.80 6.66
C ILE A 207 26.29 -7.15 6.76
N ALA A 208 27.14 -6.20 7.14
CA ALA A 208 28.57 -6.43 7.34
C ALA A 208 28.84 -7.51 8.38
N PHE A 209 28.10 -7.45 9.49
CA PHE A 209 28.17 -8.47 10.53
C PHE A 209 27.74 -9.85 10.02
N VAL A 210 26.65 -9.96 9.26
CA VAL A 210 26.26 -11.24 8.64
C VAL A 210 27.32 -11.76 7.68
N GLN A 211 27.93 -10.87 6.89
CA GLN A 211 28.98 -11.27 5.94
C GLN A 211 30.26 -11.72 6.64
N SER A 212 30.62 -11.13 7.79
CA SER A 212 31.75 -11.64 8.58
C SER A 212 31.48 -13.06 9.09
N LEU A 213 30.24 -13.37 9.49
CA LEU A 213 29.83 -14.72 9.89
C LEU A 213 29.85 -15.75 8.76
N ALA A 214 29.86 -15.33 7.50
CA ALA A 214 29.96 -16.24 6.36
C ALA A 214 31.41 -16.75 6.12
N SER A 215 32.40 -16.11 6.74
CA SER A 215 33.82 -16.45 6.65
C SER A 215 34.35 -17.01 7.97
N ILE A 216 35.24 -18.01 7.94
CA ILE A 216 35.77 -18.65 9.15
C ILE A 216 36.55 -17.65 10.00
N GLU A 217 37.46 -16.90 9.38
CA GLU A 217 38.25 -15.85 10.04
C GLU A 217 37.36 -14.76 10.65
N GLY A 218 36.28 -14.40 9.95
CA GLY A 218 35.29 -13.45 10.44
C GLY A 218 34.49 -13.96 11.63
N ILE A 219 34.16 -15.25 11.69
CA ILE A 219 33.51 -15.86 12.86
C ILE A 219 34.46 -15.86 14.07
N GLU A 220 35.72 -16.28 13.90
CA GLU A 220 36.70 -16.32 14.99
C GLU A 220 36.97 -14.93 15.60
N LYS A 221 36.88 -13.88 14.78
CA LYS A 221 37.04 -12.49 15.20
C LYS A 221 35.76 -11.90 15.80
N SER A 222 34.60 -12.19 15.23
CA SER A 222 33.31 -11.57 15.63
C SER A 222 32.67 -12.28 16.82
N LEU A 223 32.84 -13.61 16.95
CA LEU A 223 32.26 -14.44 18.01
C LEU A 223 33.32 -15.39 18.59
N PRO A 224 34.27 -14.89 19.41
CA PRO A 224 35.41 -15.68 19.91
C PRO A 224 35.01 -16.87 20.79
N PHE A 225 33.80 -16.87 21.36
CA PHE A 225 33.28 -17.97 22.17
C PHE A 225 32.91 -19.22 21.34
N LEU A 226 32.75 -19.09 20.03
CA LEU A 226 32.47 -20.23 19.14
C LEU A 226 33.75 -20.99 18.71
N LYS A 227 34.95 -20.47 19.00
CA LYS A 227 36.24 -21.12 18.68
C LYS A 227 36.31 -22.61 19.05
N PRO A 228 36.01 -23.04 20.29
CA PRO A 228 36.09 -24.46 20.67
C PRO A 228 35.04 -25.33 19.97
N VAL A 229 33.95 -24.74 19.47
CA VAL A 229 32.86 -25.45 18.76
C VAL A 229 33.18 -25.58 17.26
N ILE A 230 33.94 -24.63 16.70
CA ILE A 230 34.35 -24.58 15.29
C ILE A 230 35.51 -25.55 14.98
N GLU A 231 36.20 -26.07 15.98
CA GLU A 231 37.24 -27.09 15.80
C GLU A 231 36.68 -28.44 15.30
N VAL A 232 35.38 -28.69 15.49
CA VAL A 232 34.72 -29.90 14.97
C VAL A 232 34.30 -29.68 13.51
N GLU A 233 34.93 -30.38 12.57
CA GLU A 233 34.75 -30.20 11.12
C GLU A 233 33.29 -30.23 10.66
N PHE A 234 32.48 -31.15 11.19
CA PHE A 234 31.05 -31.24 10.86
C PHE A 234 30.28 -30.00 11.34
N ILE A 235 30.46 -29.59 12.59
CA ILE A 235 29.76 -28.45 13.20
C ILE A 235 30.18 -27.15 12.52
N LYS A 236 31.46 -27.01 12.18
CA LYS A 236 32.00 -25.90 11.41
C LYS A 236 31.24 -25.68 10.10
N SER A 237 31.04 -26.73 9.32
CA SER A 237 30.34 -26.65 8.03
C SER A 237 28.87 -26.22 8.18
N VAL A 238 28.19 -26.72 9.22
CA VAL A 238 26.78 -26.39 9.50
C VAL A 238 26.65 -24.95 9.97
N VAL A 239 27.51 -24.50 10.89
CA VAL A 239 27.49 -23.13 11.40
C VAL A 239 27.79 -22.14 10.28
N GLN A 240 28.84 -22.37 9.49
CA GLN A 240 29.19 -21.47 8.39
C GLN A 240 28.12 -21.43 7.28
N GLY A 241 27.46 -22.55 6.99
CA GLY A 241 26.44 -22.62 5.95
C GLY A 241 25.13 -21.95 6.35
N PHE A 242 24.60 -22.25 7.54
CA PHE A 242 23.23 -21.88 7.94
C PHE A 242 23.15 -20.61 8.79
N LEU A 243 24.14 -20.35 9.66
CA LEU A 243 24.07 -19.24 10.62
C LEU A 243 23.94 -17.86 9.95
N PRO A 244 24.69 -17.54 8.87
CA PRO A 244 24.56 -16.24 8.20
C PRO A 244 23.16 -16.03 7.61
N GLY A 245 22.58 -17.08 7.01
CA GLY A 245 21.23 -17.04 6.45
C GLY A 245 20.17 -16.80 7.52
N ILE A 246 20.28 -17.47 8.67
CA ILE A 246 19.37 -17.28 9.81
C ILE A 246 19.53 -15.87 10.39
N ALA A 247 20.76 -15.42 10.61
CA ALA A 247 21.04 -14.08 11.13
C ALA A 247 20.47 -12.98 10.22
N LEU A 248 20.67 -13.09 8.90
CA LEU A 248 20.10 -12.15 7.93
C LEU A 248 18.58 -12.15 7.99
N LYS A 249 17.95 -13.33 8.01
CA LYS A 249 16.50 -13.45 8.12
C LYS A 249 15.96 -12.78 9.38
N LEU A 250 16.62 -12.96 10.53
CA LEU A 250 16.24 -12.31 11.79
C LEU A 250 16.26 -10.78 11.69
N PHE A 251 17.30 -10.19 11.09
CA PHE A 251 17.36 -8.75 10.86
C PHE A 251 16.24 -8.27 9.92
N LEU A 252 15.91 -9.05 8.89
CA LEU A 252 14.89 -8.69 7.90
C LEU A 252 13.44 -8.84 8.40
N ILE A 253 13.16 -9.63 9.44
CA ILE A 253 11.79 -9.83 9.95
C ILE A 253 11.13 -8.53 10.41
N LEU A 254 11.89 -7.61 11.01
CA LEU A 254 11.35 -6.33 11.51
C LEU A 254 11.09 -5.31 10.39
N LEU A 255 11.81 -5.45 9.27
CA LEU A 255 11.88 -4.43 8.23
C LEU A 255 10.54 -4.16 7.52
N PRO A 256 9.72 -5.16 7.11
CA PRO A 256 8.42 -4.90 6.50
C PRO A 256 7.48 -4.06 7.36
N THR A 257 7.53 -4.24 8.68
CA THR A 257 6.74 -3.45 9.63
C THR A 257 7.20 -1.99 9.62
N ILE A 258 8.51 -1.74 9.64
CA ILE A 258 9.09 -0.39 9.54
C ILE A 258 8.68 0.27 8.21
N LEU A 259 8.80 -0.45 7.09
CA LEU A 259 8.47 0.07 5.76
C LEU A 259 6.97 0.31 5.58
N MET A 260 6.12 -0.49 6.22
CA MET A 260 4.68 -0.25 6.26
C MET A 260 4.35 1.01 7.06
N MET A 261 4.96 1.21 8.24
CA MET A 261 4.79 2.44 9.03
C MET A 261 5.24 3.69 8.25
N MET A 262 6.39 3.62 7.57
CA MET A 262 6.86 4.67 6.68
C MET A 262 5.86 4.98 5.57
N SER A 263 5.27 3.94 4.95
CA SER A 263 4.30 4.11 3.86
C SER A 263 2.98 4.70 4.35
N LYS A 264 2.52 4.33 5.57
CA LYS A 264 1.35 4.94 6.21
C LYS A 264 1.55 6.45 6.43
N PHE A 265 2.73 6.86 6.91
CA PHE A 265 3.05 8.26 7.14
C PHE A 265 3.07 9.13 5.87
N GLU A 266 3.34 8.55 4.70
CA GLU A 266 3.33 9.26 3.41
C GLU A 266 1.95 9.74 2.97
N GLY A 267 0.87 9.18 3.52
CA GLY A 267 -0.50 9.60 3.21
C GLY A 267 -1.11 8.96 1.96
N PHE A 268 -0.87 7.66 1.72
CA PHE A 268 -1.66 6.92 0.72
C PHE A 268 -3.05 6.60 1.25
N THR A 269 -4.06 6.69 0.38
CA THR A 269 -5.48 6.61 0.72
C THR A 269 -6.07 5.20 0.66
N SER A 270 -5.32 4.22 0.13
CA SER A 270 -5.77 2.82 0.04
C SER A 270 -4.75 1.84 0.60
N LEU A 271 -5.22 0.73 1.18
CA LEU A 271 -4.38 -0.37 1.67
C LEU A 271 -3.58 -0.97 0.51
N SER A 272 -4.22 -1.18 -0.63
CA SER A 272 -3.59 -1.66 -1.87
C SER A 272 -2.41 -0.79 -2.33
N SER A 273 -2.52 0.54 -2.20
CA SER A 273 -1.43 1.47 -2.54
C SER A 273 -0.33 1.46 -1.49
N LEU A 274 -0.68 1.36 -0.21
CA LEU A 274 0.27 1.24 0.91
C LEU A 274 1.13 -0.01 0.77
N GLU A 275 0.53 -1.16 0.48
CA GLU A 275 1.25 -2.42 0.28
C GLU A 275 2.16 -2.36 -0.95
N ARG A 276 1.69 -1.84 -2.08
CA ARG A 276 2.50 -1.67 -3.29
C ARG A 276 3.71 -0.76 -3.06
N ARG A 277 3.53 0.30 -2.27
CA ARG A 277 4.60 1.25 -1.92
C ARG A 277 5.59 0.64 -0.93
N SER A 278 5.11 -0.08 0.07
CA SER A 278 5.95 -0.81 1.03
C SER A 278 6.79 -1.87 0.32
N ALA A 279 6.16 -2.68 -0.56
CA ALA A 279 6.84 -3.66 -1.40
C ALA A 279 7.92 -3.00 -2.28
N MET A 280 7.62 -1.86 -2.91
CA MET A 280 8.59 -1.12 -3.73
C MET A 280 9.84 -0.73 -2.94
N ARG A 281 9.67 -0.19 -1.73
CA ARG A 281 10.79 0.16 -0.86
C ARG A 281 11.57 -1.06 -0.43
N TYR A 282 10.87 -2.14 -0.09
CA TYR A 282 11.53 -3.35 0.36
C TYR A 282 12.35 -3.97 -0.77
N TYR A 283 11.84 -3.96 -2.01
CA TYR A 283 12.61 -4.37 -3.19
C TYR A 283 13.89 -3.53 -3.38
N ILE A 284 13.79 -2.20 -3.32
CA ILE A 284 14.96 -1.31 -3.42
C ILE A 284 15.97 -1.61 -2.31
N PHE A 285 15.47 -1.79 -1.09
CA PHE A 285 16.28 -2.13 0.06
C PHE A 285 17.01 -3.46 -0.11
N ILE A 286 16.31 -4.49 -0.58
CA ILE A 286 16.87 -5.82 -0.85
C ILE A 286 17.99 -5.71 -1.89
N ILE A 287 17.79 -4.97 -2.98
CA ILE A 287 18.83 -4.80 -3.99
C ILE A 287 20.07 -4.12 -3.41
N ILE A 288 19.88 -3.01 -2.71
CA ILE A 288 21.00 -2.21 -2.20
C ILE A 288 21.73 -2.92 -1.05
N ASN A 289 20.99 -3.43 -0.06
CA ASN A 289 21.59 -3.98 1.16
C ASN A 289 21.84 -5.49 1.04
N VAL A 290 20.82 -6.27 0.71
CA VAL A 290 20.91 -7.73 0.74
C VAL A 290 21.73 -8.26 -0.43
N PHE A 291 21.57 -7.71 -1.63
CA PHE A 291 22.32 -8.14 -2.80
C PHE A 291 23.66 -7.39 -2.93
N LEU A 292 23.63 -6.09 -3.26
CA LEU A 292 24.85 -5.31 -3.49
C LEU A 292 25.68 -5.17 -2.20
N GLY A 293 25.05 -4.85 -1.07
CA GLY A 293 25.74 -4.67 0.20
C GLY A 293 26.43 -5.94 0.69
N SER A 294 25.82 -7.10 0.52
CA SER A 294 26.44 -8.40 0.81
C SER A 294 27.65 -8.68 -0.08
N ILE A 295 27.55 -8.40 -1.39
CA ILE A 295 28.67 -8.60 -2.32
C ILE A 295 29.81 -7.64 -1.99
N LEU A 296 29.53 -6.35 -1.82
CA LEU A 296 30.54 -5.32 -1.55
C LEU A 296 31.23 -5.54 -0.21
N THR A 297 30.46 -5.78 0.85
CA THR A 297 31.04 -5.95 2.18
C THR A 297 31.76 -7.29 2.31
N GLY A 298 31.18 -8.35 1.73
CA GLY A 298 31.83 -9.64 1.69
C GLY A 298 33.12 -9.62 0.85
N ALA A 299 33.17 -8.87 -0.25
CA ALA A 299 34.38 -8.69 -1.05
C ALA A 299 35.43 -7.84 -0.33
N ALA A 300 35.00 -6.78 0.39
CA ALA A 300 35.90 -5.98 1.20
C ALA A 300 36.58 -6.83 2.29
N PHE A 301 35.86 -7.74 2.96
CA PHE A 301 36.48 -8.66 3.93
C PHE A 301 37.44 -9.67 3.29
N GLU A 302 37.14 -10.17 2.08
CA GLU A 302 37.97 -11.16 1.40
C GLU A 302 39.15 -10.55 0.62
N GLN A 303 39.11 -9.25 0.30
CA GLN A 303 40.08 -8.57 -0.57
C GLN A 303 40.50 -7.18 -0.03
N LEU A 304 40.51 -6.99 1.29
CA LEU A 304 40.72 -5.68 1.94
C LEU A 304 42.00 -4.96 1.46
N ASP A 305 43.07 -5.70 1.22
CA ASP A 305 44.38 -5.16 0.78
C ASP A 305 44.39 -4.64 -0.67
N SER A 306 43.52 -5.15 -1.55
CA SER A 306 43.43 -4.70 -2.95
C SER A 306 42.47 -3.52 -3.11
N PHE A 307 41.40 -3.46 -2.32
CA PHE A 307 40.37 -2.41 -2.38
C PHE A 307 40.87 -1.04 -1.94
N ILE A 308 41.75 -0.97 -0.93
CA ILE A 308 42.32 0.29 -0.44
C ILE A 308 43.20 0.96 -1.51
N ASN A 309 43.75 0.18 -2.45
CA ASN A 309 44.77 0.63 -3.40
C ASN A 309 44.25 0.83 -4.85
N GLN A 310 43.00 0.46 -5.19
CA GLN A 310 42.43 0.61 -6.54
C GLN A 310 41.02 1.22 -6.51
N SER A 311 40.90 2.55 -6.68
CA SER A 311 39.61 3.26 -6.65
C SER A 311 38.87 3.34 -8.00
N ALA A 312 39.48 2.93 -9.12
CA ALA A 312 38.97 3.24 -10.47
C ALA A 312 38.18 2.13 -11.21
N LYS A 313 37.93 0.96 -10.59
CA LYS A 313 37.42 -0.25 -11.28
C LYS A 313 36.17 -0.89 -10.63
N PHE A 314 35.24 -0.08 -10.14
CA PHE A 314 34.07 -0.55 -9.37
C PHE A 314 33.30 -1.73 -9.99
N LEU A 315 32.93 -1.66 -11.27
CA LEU A 315 32.19 -2.72 -11.97
C LEU A 315 32.99 -4.02 -12.13
N GLU A 316 34.30 -3.91 -12.32
CA GLU A 316 35.20 -5.06 -12.45
C GLU A 316 35.37 -5.77 -11.11
N THR A 317 35.57 -5.01 -10.03
CA THR A 317 35.73 -5.57 -8.68
C THR A 317 34.48 -6.31 -8.22
N ILE A 318 33.28 -5.74 -8.48
CA ILE A 318 32.01 -6.43 -8.23
C ILE A 318 31.90 -7.68 -9.11
N GLY A 319 32.31 -7.59 -10.38
CA GLY A 319 32.30 -8.70 -11.33
C GLY A 319 33.02 -9.94 -10.77
N VAL A 320 34.23 -9.76 -10.23
CA VAL A 320 35.01 -10.86 -9.62
C VAL A 320 34.40 -11.36 -8.31
N ALA A 321 33.81 -10.47 -7.51
CA ALA A 321 33.21 -10.82 -6.22
C ALA A 321 31.92 -11.64 -6.33
N ILE A 322 31.13 -11.46 -7.40
CA ILE A 322 29.85 -12.14 -7.60
C ILE A 322 29.99 -13.68 -7.53
N PRO A 323 30.84 -14.35 -8.36
CA PRO A 323 30.99 -15.80 -8.29
C PRO A 323 31.41 -16.31 -6.92
N MET A 324 32.29 -15.58 -6.21
CA MET A 324 32.78 -15.99 -4.88
C MET A 324 31.65 -16.06 -3.84
N LYS A 325 30.62 -15.22 -3.98
CA LYS A 325 29.49 -15.15 -3.06
C LYS A 325 28.31 -16.06 -3.42
N ALA A 326 28.42 -16.86 -4.49
CA ALA A 326 27.37 -17.80 -4.88
C ALA A 326 26.99 -18.77 -3.74
N THR A 327 27.98 -19.28 -3.00
CA THR A 327 27.76 -20.22 -1.87
C THR A 327 26.89 -19.61 -0.78
N PHE A 328 27.12 -18.34 -0.42
CA PHE A 328 26.29 -17.63 0.55
C PHE A 328 24.83 -17.51 0.08
N PHE A 329 24.60 -17.18 -1.18
CA PHE A 329 23.24 -17.08 -1.71
C PHE A 329 22.54 -18.44 -1.85
N ILE A 330 23.28 -19.51 -2.13
CA ILE A 330 22.73 -20.88 -2.13
C ILE A 330 22.21 -21.23 -0.74
N THR A 331 23.01 -21.02 0.31
CA THR A 331 22.58 -21.34 1.68
C THR A 331 21.48 -20.40 2.16
N TYR A 332 21.51 -19.13 1.77
CA TYR A 332 20.42 -18.19 2.02
C TYR A 332 19.10 -18.65 1.40
N ILE A 333 19.08 -19.13 0.16
CA ILE A 333 17.89 -19.68 -0.49
C ILE A 333 17.38 -20.93 0.24
N MET A 334 18.27 -21.80 0.73
CA MET A 334 17.86 -22.96 1.52
C MET A 334 17.20 -22.55 2.85
N VAL A 335 17.72 -21.52 3.52
CA VAL A 335 17.21 -21.05 4.82
C VAL A 335 15.95 -20.19 4.68
N ASP A 336 16.01 -19.09 3.93
CA ASP A 336 14.87 -18.18 3.80
C ASP A 336 13.83 -18.72 2.83
N GLY A 337 14.26 -19.32 1.72
CA GLY A 337 13.39 -19.88 0.69
C GLY A 337 12.76 -21.19 1.14
N TRP A 338 13.51 -22.28 1.19
CA TRP A 338 12.95 -23.60 1.43
C TRP A 338 12.40 -23.75 2.85
N ALA A 339 13.23 -23.54 3.88
CA ALA A 339 12.80 -23.68 5.26
C ALA A 339 11.80 -22.58 5.65
N GLY A 340 11.89 -21.37 5.07
CA GLY A 340 10.92 -20.32 5.29
C GLY A 340 9.54 -20.64 4.75
N VAL A 341 9.43 -21.12 3.51
CA VAL A 341 8.14 -21.55 2.94
C VAL A 341 7.60 -22.78 3.67
N ALA A 342 8.46 -23.73 4.06
CA ALA A 342 8.02 -24.89 4.84
C ALA A 342 7.48 -24.48 6.22
N GLY A 343 8.13 -23.52 6.89
CA GLY A 343 7.66 -22.96 8.14
C GLY A 343 6.38 -22.13 8.00
N GLU A 344 6.17 -21.47 6.86
CA GLU A 344 4.95 -20.71 6.58
C GLU A 344 3.70 -21.62 6.60
N VAL A 345 3.82 -22.88 6.15
CA VAL A 345 2.71 -23.87 6.21
C VAL A 345 2.19 -24.07 7.63
N LEU A 346 3.08 -24.06 8.62
CA LEU A 346 2.70 -24.24 10.03
C LEU A 346 1.96 -23.02 10.60
N MET A 347 2.08 -21.86 9.94
CA MET A 347 1.45 -20.61 10.35
C MET A 347 1.64 -20.32 11.86
N LEU A 348 2.87 -20.48 12.36
CA LEU A 348 3.17 -20.40 13.80
C LEU A 348 2.73 -19.06 14.42
N LYS A 349 2.89 -17.95 13.70
CA LYS A 349 2.51 -16.61 14.19
C LYS A 349 1.01 -16.52 14.49
N PRO A 350 0.07 -16.72 13.53
CA PRO A 350 -1.36 -16.67 13.85
C PRO A 350 -1.78 -17.81 14.79
N LEU A 351 -1.15 -19.00 14.75
CA LEU A 351 -1.45 -20.08 15.69
C LEU A 351 -1.14 -19.69 17.15
N ILE A 352 0.05 -19.15 17.41
CA ILE A 352 0.45 -18.70 18.74
C ILE A 352 -0.44 -17.52 19.18
N ILE A 353 -0.70 -16.55 18.30
CA ILE A 353 -1.57 -15.41 18.61
C ILE A 353 -2.99 -15.88 18.90
N TYR A 354 -3.52 -16.86 18.17
CA TYR A 354 -4.84 -17.44 18.42
C TYR A 354 -4.91 -18.06 19.82
N HIS A 355 -3.96 -18.92 20.19
CA HIS A 355 -3.95 -19.51 21.53
C HIS A 355 -3.73 -18.46 22.64
N LEU A 356 -2.89 -17.46 22.40
CA LEU A 356 -2.65 -16.36 23.33
C LEU A 356 -3.91 -15.50 23.51
N LYS A 357 -4.56 -15.10 22.41
CA LYS A 357 -5.85 -14.41 22.43
C LYS A 357 -6.88 -15.27 23.14
N ASN A 358 -6.97 -16.57 22.82
CA ASN A 358 -7.95 -17.45 23.43
C ASN A 358 -7.77 -17.57 24.96
N PHE A 359 -6.52 -17.58 25.42
CA PHE A 359 -6.22 -17.66 26.85
C PHE A 359 -6.44 -16.34 27.60
N PHE A 360 -6.03 -15.20 27.01
CA PHE A 360 -6.04 -13.91 27.70
C PHE A 360 -7.23 -13.01 27.33
N LEU A 361 -7.61 -12.95 26.06
CA LEU A 361 -8.44 -11.92 25.45
C LEU A 361 -9.81 -12.39 24.95
N VAL A 362 -10.00 -13.67 24.61
CA VAL A 362 -11.28 -14.21 24.10
C VAL A 362 -12.22 -14.49 25.25
N LYS A 363 -13.39 -13.86 25.21
CA LYS A 363 -14.38 -13.90 26.29
C LYS A 363 -15.73 -14.33 25.74
N THR A 364 -16.00 -13.99 24.48
CA THR A 364 -17.22 -14.31 23.72
C THR A 364 -16.91 -15.20 22.50
N GLU A 365 -17.94 -15.81 21.91
CA GLU A 365 -17.78 -16.58 20.66
C GLU A 365 -17.45 -15.68 19.45
N LYS A 366 -17.91 -14.41 19.46
CA LYS A 366 -17.55 -13.42 18.43
C LYS A 366 -16.05 -13.11 18.50
N ASP A 367 -15.50 -12.92 19.70
CA ASP A 367 -14.05 -12.69 19.90
C ASP A 367 -13.22 -13.87 19.40
N ARG A 368 -13.78 -15.09 19.49
CA ARG A 368 -13.12 -16.29 18.98
C ARG A 368 -13.05 -16.29 17.46
N GLN A 369 -14.12 -15.85 16.79
CA GLN A 369 -14.13 -15.67 15.33
C GLN A 369 -13.12 -14.60 14.91
N GLU A 370 -13.06 -13.48 15.61
CA GLU A 370 -12.05 -12.42 15.36
C GLU A 370 -10.62 -12.88 15.66
N ALA A 371 -10.43 -13.79 16.62
CA ALA A 371 -9.14 -14.39 16.91
C ALA A 371 -8.69 -15.39 15.84
N MET A 372 -9.63 -15.97 15.08
CA MET A 372 -9.37 -16.90 13.98
C MET A 372 -8.97 -16.21 12.67
N ASP A 373 -8.94 -14.88 12.63
CA ASP A 373 -8.47 -14.15 11.45
C ASP A 373 -6.98 -14.40 11.19
N ALA A 374 -6.69 -15.11 10.09
CA ALA A 374 -5.35 -15.42 9.63
C ALA A 374 -4.68 -14.26 8.86
N GLY A 375 -5.46 -13.23 8.50
CA GLY A 375 -5.04 -12.10 7.69
C GLY A 375 -4.98 -12.39 6.19
N SER A 376 -4.45 -11.43 5.45
CA SER A 376 -4.28 -11.50 4.00
C SER A 376 -2.93 -12.05 3.55
N LEU A 377 -2.85 -12.33 2.25
CA LEU A 377 -1.58 -12.67 1.60
C LEU A 377 -0.62 -11.48 1.71
N GLY A 378 0.52 -11.68 2.36
CA GLY A 378 1.53 -10.64 2.56
C GLY A 378 2.23 -10.19 1.27
N PHE A 379 1.56 -9.39 0.44
CA PHE A 379 2.13 -8.84 -0.80
C PHE A 379 3.39 -8.01 -0.51
N ASN A 380 3.35 -7.22 0.56
CA ASN A 380 4.46 -6.39 1.03
C ASN A 380 5.75 -7.17 1.38
N THR A 381 5.66 -8.46 1.74
CA THR A 381 6.82 -9.29 2.13
C THR A 381 7.17 -10.32 1.08
N GLY A 382 6.17 -11.02 0.53
CA GLY A 382 6.36 -12.11 -0.42
C GLY A 382 6.85 -11.63 -1.79
N GLU A 383 6.30 -10.51 -2.29
CA GLU A 383 6.63 -10.03 -3.63
C GLU A 383 8.09 -9.58 -3.77
N PRO A 384 8.66 -8.78 -2.84
CA PRO A 384 10.08 -8.42 -2.89
C PRO A 384 11.02 -9.63 -2.72
N ARG A 385 10.63 -10.63 -1.91
CA ARG A 385 11.40 -11.88 -1.74
C ARG A 385 11.49 -12.66 -3.06
N ILE A 386 10.36 -12.83 -3.76
CA ILE A 386 10.33 -13.51 -5.06
C ILE A 386 11.23 -12.78 -6.07
N GLN A 387 11.22 -11.44 -6.04
CA GLN A 387 12.05 -10.63 -6.92
C GLN A 387 13.54 -10.71 -6.64
N LEU A 388 13.94 -10.91 -5.37
CA LEU A 388 15.32 -11.22 -5.02
C LEU A 388 15.77 -12.50 -5.73
N TYR A 389 14.96 -13.56 -5.67
CA TYR A 389 15.31 -14.82 -6.32
C TYR A 389 15.31 -14.71 -7.84
N PHE A 390 14.43 -13.91 -8.44
CA PHE A 390 14.56 -13.57 -9.87
C PHE A 390 15.87 -12.85 -10.18
N LEU A 391 16.26 -11.85 -9.39
CA LEU A 391 17.53 -11.14 -9.56
C LEU A 391 18.72 -12.09 -9.44
N LEU A 392 18.77 -12.91 -8.38
CA LEU A 392 19.83 -13.89 -8.18
C LEU A 392 19.88 -14.89 -9.33
N GLY A 393 18.74 -15.41 -9.78
CA GLY A 393 18.67 -16.32 -10.92
C GLY A 393 19.21 -15.70 -12.21
N LEU A 394 18.79 -14.46 -12.52
CA LEU A 394 19.25 -13.76 -13.73
C LEU A 394 20.73 -13.40 -13.68
N VAL A 395 21.25 -12.98 -12.52
CA VAL A 395 22.67 -12.64 -12.34
C VAL A 395 23.55 -13.89 -12.39
N TYR A 396 23.15 -14.96 -11.69
CA TYR A 396 23.98 -16.16 -11.54
C TYR A 396 23.79 -17.21 -12.63
N ALA A 397 22.74 -17.13 -13.46
CA ALA A 397 22.54 -18.05 -14.58
C ALA A 397 23.76 -18.20 -15.49
N PRO A 398 24.40 -17.11 -15.98
CA PRO A 398 25.61 -17.22 -16.78
C PRO A 398 26.91 -17.37 -15.97
N VAL A 399 26.87 -17.18 -14.65
CA VAL A 399 28.09 -17.13 -13.79
C VAL A 399 28.28 -18.44 -13.04
N THR A 400 27.28 -18.89 -12.26
CA THR A 400 27.28 -20.14 -11.50
C THR A 400 25.93 -20.84 -11.65
N PRO A 401 25.74 -21.67 -12.70
CA PRO A 401 24.45 -22.31 -13.01
C PRO A 401 23.92 -23.23 -11.90
N ILE A 402 24.80 -23.73 -11.02
CA ILE A 402 24.45 -24.56 -9.85
C ILE A 402 23.43 -23.89 -8.92
N LEU A 403 23.33 -22.56 -8.92
CA LEU A 403 22.35 -21.83 -8.11
C LEU A 403 20.90 -21.99 -8.64
N LEU A 404 20.72 -22.23 -9.95
CA LEU A 404 19.40 -22.29 -10.58
C LEU A 404 18.50 -23.44 -10.09
N PRO A 405 18.97 -24.69 -9.95
CA PRO A 405 18.17 -25.77 -9.37
C PRO A 405 17.59 -25.42 -8.00
N PHE A 406 18.32 -24.68 -7.15
CA PHE A 406 17.84 -24.28 -5.82
C PHE A 406 16.68 -23.28 -5.91
N ILE A 407 16.77 -22.33 -6.84
CA ILE A 407 15.69 -21.37 -7.13
C ILE A 407 14.46 -22.07 -7.72
N VAL A 408 14.66 -22.98 -8.68
CA VAL A 408 13.55 -23.69 -9.33
C VAL A 408 12.81 -24.56 -8.31
N MET A 409 13.55 -25.26 -7.43
CA MET A 409 12.95 -26.02 -6.34
C MET A 409 12.17 -25.13 -5.37
N PHE A 410 12.72 -23.96 -5.03
CA PHE A 410 12.00 -22.96 -4.23
C PHE A 410 10.67 -22.59 -4.89
N PHE A 411 10.66 -22.25 -6.18
CA PHE A 411 9.42 -21.85 -6.87
C PHE A 411 8.39 -22.97 -6.96
N GLY A 412 8.83 -24.21 -7.24
CA GLY A 412 7.94 -25.38 -7.25
C GLY A 412 7.28 -25.60 -5.90
N PHE A 413 8.06 -25.56 -4.81
CA PHE A 413 7.56 -25.74 -3.46
C PHE A 413 6.67 -24.59 -3.00
N ALA A 414 7.09 -23.35 -3.23
CA ALA A 414 6.32 -22.14 -2.93
C ALA A 414 4.98 -22.11 -3.67
N TYR A 415 4.94 -22.54 -4.93
CA TYR A 415 3.71 -22.61 -5.70
C TYR A 415 2.68 -23.54 -5.04
N VAL A 416 3.09 -24.75 -4.65
CA VAL A 416 2.19 -25.71 -4.00
C VAL A 416 1.69 -25.19 -2.65
N VAL A 417 2.60 -24.65 -1.83
CA VAL A 417 2.27 -24.12 -0.49
C VAL A 417 1.33 -22.92 -0.58
N TYR A 418 1.69 -21.88 -1.34
CA TYR A 418 0.85 -20.68 -1.43
C TYR A 418 -0.48 -20.98 -2.13
N ARG A 419 -0.52 -21.89 -3.11
CA ARG A 419 -1.79 -22.33 -3.70
C ARG A 419 -2.69 -22.99 -2.66
N HIS A 420 -2.14 -23.84 -1.79
CA HIS A 420 -2.91 -24.46 -0.70
C HIS A 420 -3.44 -23.41 0.28
N GLN A 421 -2.60 -22.46 0.70
CA GLN A 421 -2.99 -21.44 1.67
C GLN A 421 -4.00 -20.43 1.12
N ILE A 422 -3.89 -20.05 -0.16
CA ILE A 422 -4.87 -19.16 -0.83
C ILE A 422 -6.26 -19.81 -0.86
N ILE A 423 -6.34 -21.13 -1.01
CA ILE A 423 -7.63 -21.84 -1.06
C ILE A 423 -8.23 -22.00 0.35
N ASN A 424 -7.40 -22.28 1.36
CA ASN A 424 -7.89 -22.77 2.66
C ASN A 424 -7.87 -21.74 3.79
N VAL A 425 -7.03 -20.70 3.71
CA VAL A 425 -6.71 -19.87 4.88
C VAL A 425 -6.84 -18.37 4.59
N TYR A 426 -6.14 -17.86 3.57
CA TYR A 426 -6.02 -16.42 3.40
C TYR A 426 -7.34 -15.78 3.00
N SER A 427 -7.74 -14.75 3.74
CA SER A 427 -8.87 -13.88 3.39
C SER A 427 -8.35 -12.64 2.66
N GLN A 428 -8.98 -12.30 1.55
CA GLN A 428 -8.57 -11.16 0.75
C GLN A 428 -9.16 -9.86 1.29
N GLU A 429 -8.32 -9.02 1.91
CA GLU A 429 -8.71 -7.72 2.47
C GLU A 429 -9.22 -6.73 1.41
N TYR A 430 -8.62 -6.73 0.21
CA TYR A 430 -8.97 -5.82 -0.88
C TYR A 430 -8.83 -6.49 -2.26
N GLU A 431 -9.60 -6.04 -3.26
CA GLU A 431 -9.47 -6.47 -4.65
C GLU A 431 -8.89 -5.36 -5.54
N SER A 432 -7.74 -5.63 -6.16
CA SER A 432 -6.97 -4.67 -6.98
C SER A 432 -7.06 -4.94 -8.49
N GLY A 433 -7.61 -6.08 -8.89
CA GLY A 433 -7.66 -6.57 -10.27
C GLY A 433 -6.27 -6.84 -10.86
N ALA A 434 -5.27 -7.14 -10.02
CA ALA A 434 -3.85 -7.24 -10.39
C ALA A 434 -3.23 -5.94 -10.95
N ALA A 435 -3.61 -4.76 -10.42
CA ALA A 435 -3.04 -3.48 -10.84
C ALA A 435 -1.53 -3.32 -10.52
N PHE A 436 -0.99 -4.21 -9.69
CA PHE A 436 0.43 -4.25 -9.35
C PHE A 436 1.34 -4.81 -10.47
N TRP A 437 0.79 -5.51 -11.47
CA TRP A 437 1.59 -6.23 -12.48
C TRP A 437 2.59 -5.36 -13.26
N PRO A 438 2.26 -4.12 -13.69
CA PRO A 438 3.25 -3.26 -14.35
C PRO A 438 4.46 -2.94 -13.46
N ALA A 439 4.26 -2.87 -12.14
CA ALA A 439 5.36 -2.67 -11.20
C ALA A 439 6.23 -3.91 -11.09
N VAL A 440 5.63 -5.11 -11.00
CA VAL A 440 6.35 -6.40 -11.00
C VAL A 440 7.18 -6.55 -12.27
N HIS A 441 6.57 -6.32 -13.44
CA HIS A 441 7.27 -6.39 -14.73
C HIS A 441 8.45 -5.42 -14.78
N GLY A 442 8.25 -4.15 -14.37
CA GLY A 442 9.33 -3.16 -14.33
C GLY A 442 10.49 -3.56 -13.43
N ARG A 443 10.22 -4.20 -12.28
CA ARG A 443 11.25 -4.69 -11.35
C ARG A 443 12.01 -5.88 -11.92
N VAL A 444 11.36 -6.81 -12.61
CA VAL A 444 12.05 -7.93 -13.30
C VAL A 444 12.92 -7.42 -14.45
N ILE A 445 12.43 -6.47 -15.24
CA ILE A 445 13.24 -5.80 -16.27
C ILE A 445 14.45 -5.09 -15.66
N THR A 446 14.27 -4.38 -14.54
CA THR A 446 15.37 -3.73 -13.81
C THR A 446 16.39 -4.76 -13.35
N ALA A 447 15.95 -5.90 -12.82
CA ALA A 447 16.83 -7.00 -12.43
C ALA A 447 17.61 -7.59 -13.63
N LEU A 448 16.97 -7.70 -14.79
CA LEU A 448 17.62 -8.16 -16.02
C LEU A 448 18.70 -7.16 -16.50
N VAL A 449 18.41 -5.86 -16.45
CA VAL A 449 19.41 -4.82 -16.77
C VAL A 449 20.57 -4.87 -15.79
N ILE A 450 20.30 -5.01 -14.49
CA ILE A 450 21.35 -5.19 -13.46
C ILE A 450 22.21 -6.43 -13.79
N ALA A 451 21.59 -7.56 -14.11
CA ALA A 451 22.32 -8.79 -14.47
C ALA A 451 23.24 -8.60 -15.68
N GLN A 452 22.77 -7.93 -16.74
CA GLN A 452 23.55 -7.64 -17.93
C GLN A 452 24.73 -6.69 -17.65
N LEU A 453 24.51 -5.64 -16.84
CA LEU A 453 25.58 -4.72 -16.45
C LEU A 453 26.65 -5.40 -15.58
N LEU A 454 26.23 -6.27 -14.65
CA LEU A 454 27.17 -7.03 -13.83
C LEU A 454 27.95 -8.07 -14.64
N MET A 455 27.29 -8.73 -15.60
CA MET A 455 27.92 -9.64 -16.54
C MET A 455 28.97 -8.92 -17.40
N MET A 456 28.68 -7.70 -17.83
CA MET A 456 29.65 -6.85 -18.53
C MET A 456 30.86 -6.53 -17.65
N GLY A 457 30.65 -6.18 -16.38
CA GLY A 457 31.74 -5.97 -15.41
C GLY A 457 32.62 -7.21 -15.23
N LEU A 458 32.01 -8.40 -15.09
CA LEU A 458 32.74 -9.67 -14.98
C LEU A 458 33.56 -9.99 -16.25
N LEU A 459 32.98 -9.87 -17.43
CA LEU A 459 33.66 -10.21 -18.68
C LEU A 459 34.77 -9.21 -19.05
N SER A 460 34.64 -7.94 -18.65
CA SER A 460 35.72 -6.94 -18.76
C SER A 460 36.98 -7.38 -18.01
N THR A 461 36.83 -7.97 -16.82
CA THR A 461 37.99 -8.45 -16.02
C THR A 461 38.77 -9.58 -16.71
N LYS A 462 38.12 -10.35 -17.59
CA LYS A 462 38.71 -11.47 -18.32
C LYS A 462 39.37 -11.05 -19.64
N GLN A 463 39.54 -9.74 -19.89
CA GLN A 463 40.10 -9.19 -21.13
C GLN A 463 39.35 -9.62 -22.40
N ALA A 464 38.07 -10.02 -22.28
CA ALA A 464 37.23 -10.44 -23.39
C ALA A 464 36.62 -9.22 -24.13
N SER A 465 37.47 -8.31 -24.60
CA SER A 465 37.08 -7.04 -25.23
C SER A 465 36.22 -7.22 -26.49
N SER A 466 36.39 -8.33 -27.21
CA SER A 466 35.59 -8.67 -28.41
C SER A 466 34.10 -8.88 -28.09
N SER A 467 33.75 -9.20 -26.84
CA SER A 467 32.36 -9.46 -26.41
C SER A 467 31.62 -8.18 -26.00
N THR A 468 32.34 -7.09 -25.70
CA THR A 468 31.77 -5.82 -25.22
C THR A 468 30.68 -5.22 -26.11
N PRO A 469 30.81 -5.14 -27.46
CA PRO A 469 29.73 -4.56 -28.29
C PRO A 469 28.42 -5.37 -28.22
N PHE A 470 28.51 -6.70 -28.13
CA PHE A 470 27.34 -7.56 -28.01
C PHE A 470 26.67 -7.42 -26.64
N LEU A 471 27.45 -7.24 -25.57
CA LEU A 471 26.93 -7.05 -24.21
C LEU A 471 26.25 -5.69 -24.02
N ILE A 472 26.71 -4.64 -24.71
CA ILE A 472 26.07 -3.31 -24.68
C ILE A 472 24.72 -3.33 -25.41
N ALA A 473 24.58 -4.13 -26.47
CA ALA A 473 23.32 -4.26 -27.18
C ALA A 473 22.18 -4.83 -26.31
N LEU A 474 22.50 -5.69 -25.34
CA LEU A 474 21.52 -6.34 -24.45
C LEU A 474 20.70 -5.37 -23.58
N PRO A 475 21.30 -4.46 -22.76
CA PRO A 475 20.53 -3.51 -21.97
C PRO A 475 19.77 -2.53 -22.85
N VAL A 476 20.33 -2.13 -24.00
CA VAL A 476 19.63 -1.26 -24.97
C VAL A 476 18.36 -1.94 -25.48
N LEU A 477 18.45 -3.20 -25.92
CA LEU A 477 17.30 -3.96 -26.40
C LEU A 477 16.29 -4.24 -25.28
N THR A 478 16.76 -4.50 -24.07
CA THR A 478 15.92 -4.75 -22.90
C THR A 478 15.13 -3.50 -22.50
N ILE A 479 15.78 -2.34 -22.48
CA ILE A 479 15.12 -1.05 -22.21
C ILE A 479 14.14 -0.72 -23.33
N TRP A 480 14.53 -0.92 -24.59
CA TRP A 480 13.64 -0.71 -25.74
C TRP A 480 12.39 -1.61 -25.67
N PHE A 481 12.56 -2.89 -25.33
CA PHE A 481 11.47 -3.83 -25.09
C PHE A 481 10.56 -3.37 -23.94
N HIS A 482 11.14 -2.87 -22.85
CA HIS A 482 10.35 -2.33 -21.73
C HIS A 482 9.53 -1.10 -22.14
N VAL A 483 10.11 -0.19 -22.91
CA VAL A 483 9.39 0.98 -23.46
C VAL A 483 8.26 0.53 -24.38
N PHE A 484 8.50 -0.44 -25.26
CA PHE A 484 7.49 -1.05 -26.11
C PHE A 484 6.34 -1.66 -25.30
N CYS A 485 6.65 -2.50 -24.30
CA CYS A 485 5.65 -3.13 -23.44
C CYS A 485 4.86 -2.11 -22.62
N ASN A 486 5.53 -1.06 -22.10
CA ASN A 486 4.85 0.02 -21.41
C ASN A 486 3.89 0.77 -22.32
N GLY A 487 4.29 1.11 -23.55
CA GLY A 487 3.41 1.76 -24.53
C GLY A 487 2.22 0.87 -24.91
N ARG A 488 2.45 -0.43 -25.13
CA ARG A 488 1.43 -1.35 -25.66
C ARG A 488 0.46 -1.90 -24.62
N TYR A 489 0.91 -2.17 -23.39
CA TYR A 489 0.16 -2.95 -22.40
C TYR A 489 -0.14 -2.21 -21.10
N LYS A 490 0.70 -1.26 -20.66
CA LYS A 490 0.50 -0.56 -19.37
C LYS A 490 -0.85 0.16 -19.30
N SER A 491 -1.32 0.67 -20.44
CA SER A 491 -2.63 1.33 -20.53
C SER A 491 -3.77 0.43 -20.04
N ALA A 492 -3.73 -0.88 -20.27
CA ALA A 492 -4.78 -1.81 -19.81
C ALA A 492 -4.85 -1.99 -18.28
N PHE A 493 -3.80 -1.56 -17.56
CA PHE A 493 -3.73 -1.62 -16.10
C PHE A 493 -4.02 -0.27 -15.44
N VAL A 494 -3.76 0.83 -16.14
CA VAL A 494 -3.87 2.20 -15.60
C VAL A 494 -5.16 2.89 -16.05
N LYS A 495 -5.59 2.67 -17.29
CA LYS A 495 -6.76 3.29 -17.90
C LYS A 495 -7.86 2.26 -18.07
N TYR A 496 -9.09 2.62 -17.68
CA TYR A 496 -10.25 1.77 -17.89
C TYR A 496 -10.91 2.13 -19.24
N PRO A 497 -11.01 1.19 -20.20
CA PRO A 497 -11.56 1.50 -21.52
C PRO A 497 -13.05 1.87 -21.48
N LEU A 498 -13.43 2.96 -22.16
CA LEU A 498 -14.82 3.43 -22.19
C LEU A 498 -15.78 2.45 -22.87
N GLN A 499 -15.31 1.70 -23.87
CA GLN A 499 -16.11 0.66 -24.54
C GLN A 499 -16.54 -0.44 -23.56
N GLU A 500 -15.61 -0.91 -22.72
CA GLU A 500 -15.88 -1.93 -21.69
C GLU A 500 -16.83 -1.37 -20.62
N ALA A 501 -16.63 -0.11 -20.21
CA ALA A 501 -17.52 0.57 -19.26
C ALA A 501 -18.97 0.60 -19.78
N MET A 502 -19.15 1.06 -21.03
CA MET A 502 -20.48 1.17 -21.65
C MET A 502 -21.12 -0.20 -21.88
N MET A 503 -20.34 -1.19 -22.34
CA MET A 503 -20.84 -2.55 -22.54
C MET A 503 -21.32 -3.15 -21.22
N LYS A 504 -20.55 -2.98 -20.13
CA LYS A 504 -20.93 -3.47 -18.81
C LYS A 504 -22.16 -2.77 -18.26
N ASP A 505 -22.23 -1.44 -18.39
CA ASP A 505 -23.42 -0.66 -17.98
C ASP A 505 -24.67 -1.12 -18.74
N SER A 506 -24.56 -1.34 -20.05
CA SER A 506 -25.68 -1.79 -20.90
C SER A 506 -26.17 -3.19 -20.52
N LEU A 507 -25.26 -4.14 -20.28
CA LEU A 507 -25.60 -5.49 -19.85
C LEU A 507 -26.25 -5.51 -18.47
N GLU A 508 -25.80 -4.63 -17.57
CA GLU A 508 -26.36 -4.54 -16.23
C GLU A 508 -27.73 -3.85 -16.21
N GLN A 509 -27.93 -2.83 -17.03
CA GLN A 509 -29.24 -2.20 -17.21
C GLN A 509 -30.25 -3.20 -17.81
N ALA A 510 -29.82 -4.07 -18.73
CA ALA A 510 -30.67 -5.12 -19.27
C ALA A 510 -30.99 -6.23 -18.25
N SER A 511 -30.05 -6.58 -17.35
CA SER A 511 -30.25 -7.62 -16.35
C SER A 511 -31.00 -7.15 -15.10
N SER A 512 -30.92 -5.87 -14.76
CA SER A 512 -31.52 -5.27 -13.56
C SER A 512 -32.01 -3.84 -13.83
N PRO A 513 -33.10 -3.67 -14.61
CA PRO A 513 -33.53 -2.35 -15.08
C PRO A 513 -34.05 -1.42 -13.98
N ASN A 514 -34.62 -1.97 -12.90
CA ASN A 514 -35.28 -1.20 -11.84
C ASN A 514 -34.37 -0.98 -10.61
N PHE A 515 -33.06 -1.21 -10.72
CA PHE A 515 -32.16 -1.06 -9.58
C PHE A 515 -31.85 0.42 -9.30
N ASN A 516 -32.25 0.91 -8.13
CA ASN A 516 -31.92 2.27 -7.72
C ASN A 516 -30.46 2.35 -7.21
N LEU A 517 -29.59 2.99 -8.00
CA LEU A 517 -28.17 3.11 -7.69
C LEU A 517 -27.88 4.12 -6.58
N LYS A 518 -28.74 5.12 -6.36
CA LYS A 518 -28.52 6.22 -5.40
C LYS A 518 -28.35 5.73 -3.96
N PRO A 519 -29.31 5.00 -3.34
CA PRO A 519 -29.19 4.57 -1.95
C PRO A 519 -28.02 3.58 -1.75
N TYR A 520 -27.74 2.76 -2.76
CA TYR A 520 -26.62 1.83 -2.74
C TYR A 520 -25.26 2.55 -2.65
N LEU A 521 -25.08 3.65 -3.38
CA LEU A 521 -23.81 4.39 -3.40
C LEU A 521 -23.69 5.42 -2.27
N GLU A 522 -24.80 6.02 -1.83
CA GLU A 522 -24.82 7.04 -0.78
C GLU A 522 -24.30 6.49 0.56
N LYS A 523 -24.68 5.27 0.93
CA LYS A 523 -24.19 4.60 2.15
C LYS A 523 -22.79 3.97 2.00
N ALA A 524 -22.25 3.86 0.78
CA ALA A 524 -21.05 3.08 0.52
C ALA A 524 -19.79 3.69 1.15
N TYR A 525 -19.60 5.00 0.97
CA TYR A 525 -18.39 5.73 1.34
C TYR A 525 -18.56 6.61 2.59
N VAL A 526 -19.51 6.27 3.45
CA VAL A 526 -19.61 6.84 4.79
C VAL A 526 -18.50 6.26 5.67
N HIS A 527 -17.87 7.09 6.50
CA HIS A 527 -16.82 6.66 7.42
C HIS A 527 -17.35 5.52 8.32
N PRO A 528 -16.59 4.42 8.55
CA PRO A 528 -17.07 3.23 9.26
C PRO A 528 -17.67 3.53 10.63
N VAL A 529 -17.15 4.54 11.32
CA VAL A 529 -17.62 5.00 12.63
C VAL A 529 -19.08 5.47 12.62
N PHE A 530 -19.59 6.00 11.51
CA PHE A 530 -20.98 6.45 11.41
C PHE A 530 -21.93 5.32 10.98
N LYS A 531 -21.42 4.18 10.49
CA LYS A 531 -22.22 3.02 10.09
C LYS A 531 -22.69 2.16 11.27
N GLY A 532 -22.07 2.30 12.44
CA GLY A 532 -22.27 1.41 13.60
C GLY A 532 -23.66 1.49 14.26
N ASP A 533 -24.45 2.54 14.01
CA ASP A 533 -25.77 2.72 14.65
C ASP A 533 -26.94 2.20 13.80
N GLU A 534 -26.72 1.79 12.55
CA GLU A 534 -27.79 1.38 11.60
C GLU A 534 -27.88 -0.15 11.39
N ASN A 535 -27.00 -0.96 11.98
CA ASN A 535 -26.75 -2.34 11.53
C ASN A 535 -27.24 -3.44 12.48
N ASP A 536 -28.51 -3.44 12.88
CA ASP A 536 -29.14 -4.69 13.35
C ASP A 536 -30.41 -5.09 12.56
N ASP A 537 -31.04 -4.24 11.73
CA ASP A 537 -32.31 -4.62 11.05
C ASP A 537 -32.42 -4.32 9.52
N ASP A 538 -31.52 -3.56 8.89
CA ASP A 538 -31.83 -2.98 7.57
C ASP A 538 -31.23 -3.66 6.34
N CYS A 539 -30.43 -4.73 6.49
CA CYS A 539 -29.87 -5.45 5.35
C CYS A 539 -30.93 -6.30 4.60
N GLU A 540 -32.05 -6.65 5.25
CA GLU A 540 -33.21 -7.28 4.59
C GLU A 540 -34.31 -6.29 4.18
N ARG A 541 -34.32 -5.06 4.75
CA ARG A 541 -35.35 -4.05 4.51
C ARG A 541 -35.16 -3.22 3.25
N CYS A 542 -33.93 -3.16 2.72
CA CYS A 542 -33.64 -2.47 1.45
C CYS A 542 -34.30 -3.14 0.21
N LEU A 543 -34.99 -4.28 0.38
CA LEU A 543 -35.78 -4.94 -0.66
C LEU A 543 -37.28 -4.58 -0.63
N SER A 544 -37.78 -3.85 0.38
CA SER A 544 -39.22 -3.65 0.58
C SER A 544 -39.73 -2.21 0.59
N GLU A 545 -38.88 -1.18 0.60
CA GLU A 545 -39.35 0.21 0.51
C GLU A 545 -39.18 0.78 -0.91
N ASN A 546 -40.07 0.31 -1.79
CA ASN A 546 -40.37 0.96 -3.07
C ASN A 546 -41.60 1.85 -2.88
N GLN A 547 -41.41 3.16 -2.70
CA GLN A 547 -42.27 4.18 -3.31
C GLN A 547 -41.72 5.59 -3.08
N GLU A 548 -41.60 6.31 -4.20
CA GLU A 548 -41.53 7.77 -4.36
C GLU A 548 -40.25 8.50 -3.91
N ALA A 549 -39.35 8.71 -4.87
CA ALA A 549 -38.47 9.88 -4.89
C ALA A 549 -37.99 10.17 -6.34
N ASP A 550 -38.90 10.64 -7.19
CA ASP A 550 -38.50 11.40 -8.38
C ASP A 550 -38.15 12.82 -7.92
N ALA A 551 -36.86 13.06 -7.68
CA ALA A 551 -36.35 14.42 -7.52
C ALA A 551 -35.73 14.86 -8.86
N GLU A 552 -36.44 15.75 -9.56
CA GLU A 552 -35.85 16.55 -10.64
C GLU A 552 -34.61 17.28 -10.11
N ASN A 553 -33.55 17.32 -10.92
CA ASN A 553 -32.32 18.08 -10.65
C ASN A 553 -32.64 19.59 -10.65
N VAL A 554 -33.16 20.12 -9.55
CA VAL A 554 -33.31 21.55 -9.33
C VAL A 554 -31.92 22.12 -9.06
N LEU A 555 -31.46 23.03 -9.94
CA LEU A 555 -30.23 23.80 -9.72
C LEU A 555 -30.40 24.62 -8.43
N VAL A 556 -29.62 24.30 -7.40
CA VAL A 556 -29.52 25.16 -6.21
C VAL A 556 -28.96 26.51 -6.67
N PRO A 557 -29.67 27.64 -6.46
CA PRO A 557 -29.16 28.94 -6.84
C PRO A 557 -27.90 29.24 -6.02
N THR A 558 -26.76 29.33 -6.70
CA THR A 558 -25.51 29.81 -6.12
C THR A 558 -25.73 31.17 -5.45
N ARG A 559 -25.14 31.42 -4.27
CA ARG A 559 -25.24 32.73 -3.58
C ARG A 559 -24.66 33.89 -4.38
N ARG A 560 -23.92 33.60 -5.46
CA ARG A 560 -23.48 34.58 -6.44
C ARG A 560 -24.57 34.83 -7.48
N GLN A 561 -25.10 36.06 -7.51
CA GLN A 561 -25.72 36.59 -8.73
C GLN A 561 -24.61 36.72 -9.78
N SER A 562 -24.68 35.90 -10.82
CA SER A 562 -23.90 36.11 -12.04
C SER A 562 -24.22 37.51 -12.58
N GLN A 563 -23.35 38.49 -12.34
CA GLN A 563 -23.39 39.77 -13.05
C GLN A 563 -22.95 39.54 -14.49
N ARG A 564 -23.84 38.98 -15.29
CA ARG A 564 -23.77 38.99 -16.74
C ARG A 564 -24.71 40.09 -17.22
N ASN A 565 -24.25 41.34 -17.12
CA ASN A 565 -24.65 42.50 -17.93
C ASN A 565 -24.09 43.80 -17.32
N SER A 566 -22.89 44.19 -17.75
CA SER A 566 -22.46 45.59 -17.70
C SER A 566 -22.34 46.07 -19.14
N PRO A 567 -23.11 47.07 -19.60
CA PRO A 567 -22.86 47.68 -20.89
C PRO A 567 -21.59 48.54 -20.76
N ALA A 568 -20.52 48.12 -21.42
CA ALA A 568 -19.34 48.95 -21.59
C ALA A 568 -19.71 50.18 -22.43
N VAL A 569 -19.66 51.36 -21.81
CA VAL A 569 -19.74 52.65 -22.50
C VAL A 569 -18.44 52.86 -23.27
N SER A 570 -18.53 52.82 -24.59
CA SER A 570 -17.45 53.20 -25.50
C SER A 570 -17.29 54.72 -25.55
N GLN A 571 -16.25 55.25 -24.90
CA GLN A 571 -15.73 56.57 -25.24
C GLN A 571 -14.62 56.40 -26.28
N ALA A 572 -14.98 56.69 -27.53
CA ALA A 572 -14.04 56.86 -28.63
C ALA A 572 -13.34 58.22 -28.48
N ALA A 573 -12.02 58.20 -28.37
CA ALA A 573 -11.16 59.35 -28.60
C ALA A 573 -10.14 58.96 -29.68
N SER A 574 -10.33 59.50 -30.87
CA SER A 574 -9.44 59.42 -32.03
C SER A 574 -8.31 60.45 -31.91
N PRO A 575 -7.11 60.14 -32.45
CA PRO A 575 -6.24 61.18 -32.98
C PRO A 575 -6.15 61.06 -34.50
N SER A 576 -6.35 62.21 -35.14
CA SER A 576 -6.21 62.52 -36.56
C SER A 576 -4.79 62.26 -37.07
N LEU A 577 -4.67 61.50 -38.16
CA LEU A 577 -3.49 61.44 -39.02
C LEU A 577 -3.65 62.48 -40.13
N SER A 578 -2.73 63.44 -40.17
CA SER A 578 -2.56 64.42 -41.24
C SER A 578 -1.71 63.83 -42.37
N GLU A 579 -2.22 63.90 -43.60
CA GLU A 579 -1.47 63.73 -44.84
C GLU A 579 -0.42 64.83 -45.00
N GLU A 580 0.80 64.47 -45.39
CA GLU A 580 1.64 65.33 -46.21
C GLU A 580 2.42 64.48 -47.23
N VAL A 581 2.16 64.75 -48.50
CA VAL A 581 2.82 64.22 -49.69
C VAL A 581 3.87 65.22 -50.15
N ARG A 582 5.11 64.79 -50.44
CA ARG A 582 6.00 65.23 -51.56
C ARG A 582 7.46 64.80 -51.33
N THR A 583 7.98 63.81 -52.07
CA THR A 583 8.84 63.91 -53.28
C THR A 583 10.33 64.19 -53.05
N VAL A 584 11.15 63.50 -53.85
CA VAL A 584 12.44 63.90 -54.47
C VAL A 584 13.70 63.13 -54.02
N GLU A 585 14.14 62.28 -54.95
CA GLU A 585 15.50 61.98 -55.47
C GLU A 585 16.62 61.32 -54.64
N ARG A 586 17.15 60.29 -55.32
CA ARG A 586 18.49 59.68 -55.36
C ARG A 586 18.90 58.69 -54.29
#